data_AF-A0A6G2QSK8-F1
#
_entry.id   AF-A0A6G2QSK8-F1
#
_cell.length_a   1.000
_cell.length_b   1.000
_cell.length_c   1.000
_cell.angle_alpha   90.00
_cell.angle_beta   90.00
_cell.angle_gamma   90.00
#
_symmetry.space_group_name_H-M   'P 1'
#
loop_
_entity.id
_entity.type
_entity.pdbx_description
1 polymer ?
#
loop_
_entity_poly.entity_id
_entity_poly.type
_entity_poly.pdbx_seq_one_letter_code
_entity_poly.pdbx_strand_id
1 'polypeptide(L)'
;MPTTPLDPTEQAETCAEIGDVLAAGLPEGWAKATLRWSDLVSSGSMASLAVVDADGACLTAAGIPKGIDDLCRRLRAGMYHEDLGTWFTLAYTLVPDRYSVDYDYDGEPDAVSFTPEHYAQDLQYFPRAEEHVPNWLRRKLDGLPNVYGGVYLDVDAREGTSTPSLGEVAETLAAAGWDSRPDDRFRGELAFSTDWARLSTLSDPQLIRFAGQVEPQRWEELHTLLNGFGWNVGMSCYEPRGGDLVREFPPPRDTGR
;
A
#
# COMPACT_ATOMS: atom_id res chain seq x y z
N MET A 1 10.07 -14.73 3.63
CA MET A 1 11.55 -14.78 3.59
C MET A 1 11.94 -14.73 2.13
N PRO A 2 12.82 -13.82 1.70
CA PRO A 2 13.30 -13.82 0.32
C PRO A 2 13.88 -15.20 0.01
N THR A 3 13.48 -15.76 -1.13
CA THR A 3 14.00 -17.00 -1.68
C THR A 3 15.48 -16.85 -2.00
N THR A 4 16.20 -17.97 -2.17
CA THR A 4 17.56 -17.98 -2.72
C THR A 4 17.63 -17.06 -3.95
N PRO A 5 18.57 -16.10 -4.02
CA PRO A 5 18.77 -15.28 -5.20
C PRO A 5 18.98 -16.15 -6.43
N LEU A 6 18.40 -15.77 -7.56
CA LEU A 6 18.62 -16.49 -8.80
C LEU A 6 20.01 -16.17 -9.32
N ASP A 7 20.75 -17.20 -9.72
CA ASP A 7 21.97 -16.97 -10.49
C ASP A 7 21.62 -16.52 -11.94
N PRO A 8 22.60 -16.01 -12.71
CA PRO A 8 22.33 -15.53 -14.08
C PRO A 8 21.75 -16.59 -15.02
N THR A 9 22.05 -17.87 -14.80
CA THR A 9 21.51 -18.98 -15.58
C THR A 9 20.06 -19.21 -15.23
N GLU A 10 19.73 -19.31 -13.94
CA GLU A 10 18.34 -19.52 -13.49
C GLU A 10 17.45 -18.33 -13.87
N GLN A 11 17.99 -17.11 -13.83
CA GLN A 11 17.30 -15.91 -14.32
C GLN A 11 17.01 -16.03 -15.82
N ALA A 12 18.01 -16.39 -16.64
CA ALA A 12 17.85 -16.56 -18.08
C ALA A 12 16.89 -17.69 -18.45
N GLU A 13 16.92 -18.80 -17.72
CA GLU A 13 15.97 -19.91 -17.86
C GLU A 13 14.54 -19.47 -17.54
N THR A 14 14.34 -18.73 -16.45
CA THR A 14 13.01 -18.21 -16.08
C THR A 14 12.50 -17.20 -17.12
N CYS A 15 13.37 -16.35 -17.67
CA CYS A 15 13.01 -15.48 -18.79
C CYS A 15 12.63 -16.27 -20.05
N ALA A 16 13.38 -17.30 -20.41
CA ALA A 16 13.06 -18.16 -21.55
C ALA A 16 11.69 -18.85 -21.36
N GLU A 17 11.39 -19.34 -20.16
CA GLU A 17 10.11 -19.96 -19.82
C GLU A 17 8.95 -18.96 -19.96
N ILE A 18 9.13 -17.69 -19.56
CA ILE A 18 8.16 -16.63 -19.83
C ILE A 18 7.92 -16.48 -21.34
N GLY A 19 9.00 -16.50 -22.14
CA GLY A 19 8.94 -16.45 -23.60
C GLY A 19 8.10 -17.59 -24.19
N ASP A 20 8.34 -18.82 -23.75
CA ASP A 20 7.63 -20.01 -24.22
C ASP A 20 6.13 -19.97 -23.86
N VAL A 21 5.82 -19.60 -22.61
CA VAL A 21 4.44 -19.47 -22.13
C VAL A 21 3.70 -18.35 -22.86
N LEU A 22 4.36 -17.22 -23.12
CA LEU A 22 3.79 -16.15 -23.95
C LEU A 22 3.53 -16.65 -25.36
N ALA A 23 4.55 -17.19 -26.05
CA ALA A 23 4.46 -17.63 -27.44
C ALA A 23 3.32 -18.63 -27.68
N ALA A 24 3.10 -19.56 -26.75
CA ALA A 24 2.02 -20.54 -26.83
C ALA A 24 0.61 -19.92 -26.78
N GLY A 25 0.47 -18.72 -26.20
CA GLY A 25 -0.80 -17.99 -26.08
C GLY A 25 -1.01 -16.87 -27.11
N LEU A 26 -0.02 -16.58 -27.96
CA LEU A 26 -0.10 -15.49 -28.94
C LEU A 26 -0.96 -15.87 -30.15
N PRO A 27 -1.71 -14.91 -30.74
CA PRO A 27 -2.51 -15.13 -31.93
C PRO A 27 -1.63 -15.42 -33.16
N GLU A 28 -2.16 -16.14 -34.15
CA GLU A 28 -1.47 -16.38 -35.42
C GLU A 28 -1.09 -15.06 -36.11
N GLY A 29 0.07 -15.04 -36.78
CA GLY A 29 0.57 -13.87 -37.51
C GLY A 29 1.23 -12.78 -36.65
N TRP A 30 1.39 -13.02 -35.34
CA TRP A 30 2.13 -12.11 -34.46
C TRP A 30 3.59 -11.94 -34.91
N ALA A 31 4.12 -10.73 -34.76
CA ALA A 31 5.52 -10.41 -35.01
C ALA A 31 6.23 -9.82 -33.79
N LYS A 32 5.49 -9.16 -32.90
CA LYS A 32 6.00 -8.66 -31.62
C LYS A 32 4.93 -8.71 -30.54
N ALA A 33 5.30 -9.16 -29.37
CA ALA A 33 4.51 -9.05 -28.15
C ALA A 33 5.28 -8.26 -27.08
N THR A 34 4.57 -7.47 -26.28
CA THR A 34 5.14 -6.71 -25.17
C THR A 34 4.27 -6.89 -23.94
N LEU A 35 4.78 -7.63 -22.97
CA LEU A 35 4.20 -7.81 -21.65
C LEU A 35 4.76 -6.72 -20.73
N ARG A 36 3.89 -5.91 -20.13
CA ARG A 36 4.24 -5.05 -18.99
C ARG A 36 3.63 -5.65 -17.73
N TRP A 37 4.45 -5.93 -16.74
CA TRP A 37 4.06 -6.51 -15.46
C TRP A 37 4.49 -5.59 -14.32
N SER A 38 3.60 -5.31 -13.37
CA SER A 38 3.92 -4.61 -12.14
C SER A 38 3.38 -5.38 -10.96
N ASP A 39 4.15 -5.45 -9.88
CA ASP A 39 3.80 -6.28 -8.72
C ASP A 39 4.30 -5.65 -7.44
N LEU A 40 3.52 -5.80 -6.37
CA LEU A 40 3.94 -5.56 -4.99
C LEU A 40 3.50 -6.76 -4.15
N VAL A 41 4.17 -6.98 -3.03
CA VAL A 41 3.78 -8.02 -2.09
C VAL A 41 2.34 -7.78 -1.60
N SER A 42 1.52 -8.84 -1.63
CA SER A 42 0.14 -8.88 -1.09
C SER A 42 -0.89 -7.95 -1.74
N SER A 43 -0.54 -7.14 -2.76
CA SER A 43 -1.47 -6.25 -3.47
C SER A 43 -2.14 -6.88 -4.69
N GLY A 44 -1.68 -8.07 -5.09
CA GLY A 44 -1.88 -8.58 -6.44
C GLY A 44 -1.04 -7.83 -7.47
N SER A 45 -1.22 -8.18 -8.74
CA SER A 45 -0.33 -7.75 -9.83
C SER A 45 -1.12 -7.04 -10.93
N MET A 46 -0.48 -6.10 -11.63
CA MET A 46 -1.03 -5.39 -12.78
C MET A 46 -0.27 -5.80 -14.03
N ALA A 47 -1.01 -6.18 -15.07
CA ALA A 47 -0.41 -6.70 -16.30
C ALA A 47 -1.12 -6.18 -17.55
N SER A 48 -0.34 -5.93 -18.60
CA SER A 48 -0.86 -5.68 -19.94
C SER A 48 -0.02 -6.42 -20.98
N LEU A 49 -0.67 -6.89 -22.05
CA LEU A 49 -0.03 -7.56 -23.16
C LEU A 49 -0.47 -6.90 -24.46
N ALA A 50 0.47 -6.23 -25.12
CA ALA A 50 0.28 -5.69 -26.47
C ALA A 50 0.87 -6.65 -27.48
N VAL A 51 0.13 -6.97 -28.54
CA VAL A 51 0.60 -7.85 -29.63
C VAL A 51 0.38 -7.15 -30.95
N VAL A 52 1.36 -7.20 -31.84
CA VAL A 52 1.28 -6.63 -33.19
C VAL A 52 1.78 -7.63 -34.24
N ASP A 53 1.25 -7.52 -35.45
CA ASP A 53 1.72 -8.25 -36.63
C ASP A 53 2.95 -7.57 -37.29
N ALA A 54 3.40 -8.12 -38.42
CA ALA A 54 4.56 -7.63 -39.15
C ALA A 54 4.36 -6.23 -39.77
N ASP A 55 3.11 -5.83 -40.02
CA ASP A 55 2.74 -4.51 -40.54
C ASP A 55 2.52 -3.50 -39.40
N GLY A 56 2.60 -3.95 -38.14
CA GLY A 56 2.43 -3.13 -36.93
C GLY A 56 0.97 -2.99 -36.49
N ALA A 57 0.04 -3.73 -37.08
CA ALA A 57 -1.36 -3.71 -36.66
C ALA A 57 -1.54 -4.48 -35.35
N CYS A 58 -2.36 -3.94 -34.44
CA CYS A 58 -2.66 -4.60 -33.17
C CYS A 58 -3.45 -5.89 -33.37
N LEU A 59 -2.99 -6.96 -32.75
CA LEU A 59 -3.69 -8.24 -32.66
C LEU A 59 -4.30 -8.40 -31.28
N THR A 60 -5.50 -8.97 -31.22
CA THR A 60 -6.19 -9.24 -29.96
C THR A 60 -5.63 -10.50 -29.32
N ALA A 61 -4.93 -10.36 -28.19
CA ALA A 61 -4.56 -11.49 -27.35
C ALA A 61 -5.77 -12.00 -26.54
N ALA A 62 -5.80 -13.30 -26.23
CA ALA A 62 -6.84 -13.89 -25.38
C ALA A 62 -6.75 -13.43 -23.91
N GLY A 63 -5.64 -12.83 -23.51
CA GLY A 63 -5.33 -12.37 -22.16
C GLY A 63 -3.87 -12.64 -21.81
N ILE A 64 -3.50 -12.44 -20.55
CA ILE A 64 -2.21 -12.88 -20.02
C ILE A 64 -2.29 -14.40 -19.83
N PRO A 65 -1.37 -15.19 -20.41
CA PRO A 65 -1.34 -16.64 -20.20
C PRO A 65 -1.19 -17.02 -18.72
N LYS A 66 -1.80 -18.13 -18.31
CA LYS A 66 -1.69 -18.65 -16.95
C LYS A 66 -0.24 -19.03 -16.64
N GLY A 67 0.22 -18.77 -15.41
CA GLY A 67 1.56 -19.10 -14.94
C GLY A 67 2.60 -17.98 -15.15
N ILE A 68 2.29 -16.96 -15.96
CA ILE A 68 3.14 -15.77 -16.10
C ILE A 68 3.34 -15.08 -14.74
N ASP A 69 2.31 -15.06 -13.91
CA ASP A 69 2.36 -14.42 -12.60
C ASP A 69 3.35 -15.10 -11.64
N ASP A 70 3.37 -16.43 -11.62
CA ASP A 70 4.33 -17.20 -10.83
C ASP A 70 5.77 -16.99 -11.32
N LEU A 71 5.98 -16.98 -12.64
CA LEU A 71 7.30 -16.73 -13.23
C LEU A 71 7.81 -15.31 -12.97
N CYS A 72 6.94 -14.30 -13.12
CA CYS A 72 7.29 -12.92 -12.82
C CYS A 72 7.60 -12.73 -11.32
N ARG A 73 6.84 -13.36 -10.41
CA ARG A 73 7.12 -13.32 -8.97
C ARG A 73 8.42 -14.04 -8.62
N ARG A 74 8.72 -15.18 -9.26
CA ARG A 74 10.00 -15.89 -9.11
C ARG A 74 11.16 -15.01 -9.54
N LEU A 75 11.08 -14.35 -10.71
CA LEU A 75 12.08 -13.37 -11.14
C LEU A 75 12.21 -12.23 -10.12
N ARG A 76 11.10 -11.66 -9.67
CA ARG A 76 11.10 -10.53 -8.73
C ARG A 76 11.79 -10.88 -7.41
N ALA A 77 11.44 -12.02 -6.84
CA ALA A 77 12.05 -12.49 -5.60
C ALA A 77 13.52 -12.88 -5.80
N GLY A 78 13.84 -13.53 -6.92
CA GLY A 78 15.18 -13.96 -7.28
C GLY A 78 16.16 -12.83 -7.59
N MET A 79 15.66 -11.69 -8.05
CA MET A 79 16.45 -10.50 -8.39
C MET A 79 16.48 -9.45 -7.27
N TYR A 80 15.96 -9.78 -6.09
CA TYR A 80 16.14 -8.94 -4.92
C TYR A 80 17.64 -8.81 -4.60
N HIS A 81 18.09 -7.58 -4.43
CA HIS A 81 19.42 -7.26 -3.95
C HIS A 81 19.30 -6.50 -2.63
N GLU A 82 20.12 -6.88 -1.65
CA GLU A 82 20.21 -6.18 -0.37
C GLU A 82 20.49 -4.69 -0.61
N ASP A 83 19.84 -3.79 0.12
CA ASP A 83 19.88 -2.33 -0.03
C ASP A 83 19.26 -1.72 -1.30
N LEU A 84 19.30 -2.39 -2.46
CA LEU A 84 18.66 -1.85 -3.69
C LEU A 84 17.17 -2.23 -3.77
N GLY A 85 16.78 -3.33 -3.13
CA GLY A 85 15.46 -3.93 -3.25
C GLY A 85 15.32 -4.74 -4.53
N THR A 86 14.08 -4.85 -5.01
CA THR A 86 13.75 -5.48 -6.30
C THR A 86 12.95 -4.51 -7.17
N TRP A 87 12.80 -4.82 -8.45
CA TRP A 87 12.10 -3.98 -9.42
C TRP A 87 10.59 -3.89 -9.13
N PHE A 88 9.96 -2.80 -9.59
CA PHE A 88 8.50 -2.59 -9.50
C PHE A 88 7.77 -2.95 -10.79
N THR A 89 8.42 -2.74 -11.94
CA THR A 89 7.86 -3.07 -13.25
C THR A 89 8.87 -3.87 -14.08
N LEU A 90 8.36 -4.85 -14.81
CA LEU A 90 9.07 -5.60 -15.84
C LEU A 90 8.40 -5.33 -17.19
N ALA A 91 9.21 -5.04 -18.21
CA ALA A 91 8.78 -4.95 -19.61
C ALA A 91 9.49 -6.05 -20.42
N TYR A 92 8.73 -7.05 -20.83
CA TYR A 92 9.23 -8.19 -21.62
C TYR A 92 8.79 -8.02 -23.06
N THR A 93 9.75 -7.90 -23.97
CA THR A 93 9.50 -7.86 -25.41
C THR A 93 9.87 -9.19 -26.04
N LEU A 94 8.91 -9.82 -26.70
CA LEU A 94 9.09 -11.07 -27.44
C LEU A 94 8.91 -10.83 -28.94
N VAL A 95 9.78 -11.42 -29.74
CA VAL A 95 9.64 -11.61 -31.19
C VAL A 95 10.01 -13.07 -31.50
N PRO A 96 9.73 -13.64 -32.69
CA PRO A 96 9.75 -15.09 -32.91
C PRO A 96 10.98 -15.86 -32.40
N ASP A 97 12.19 -15.30 -32.56
CA ASP A 97 13.45 -16.00 -32.21
C ASP A 97 14.25 -15.34 -31.09
N ARG A 98 13.73 -14.28 -30.46
CA ARG A 98 14.48 -13.54 -29.42
C ARG A 98 13.55 -12.81 -28.46
N TYR A 99 14.07 -12.52 -27.28
CA TYR A 99 13.42 -11.65 -26.32
C TYR A 99 14.38 -10.61 -25.76
N SER A 100 13.82 -9.57 -25.15
CA SER A 100 14.53 -8.64 -24.27
C SER A 100 13.67 -8.32 -23.06
N VAL A 101 14.30 -8.06 -21.92
CA VAL A 101 13.61 -7.74 -20.67
C VAL A 101 14.24 -6.51 -20.05
N ASP A 102 13.40 -5.52 -19.74
CA ASP A 102 13.79 -4.32 -19.00
C ASP A 102 13.12 -4.34 -17.62
N TYR A 103 13.88 -4.03 -16.58
CA TYR A 103 13.43 -3.99 -15.19
C TYR A 103 13.51 -2.56 -14.67
N ASP A 104 12.39 -2.01 -14.24
CA ASP A 104 12.30 -0.67 -13.69
C ASP A 104 12.21 -0.73 -12.16
N TYR A 105 13.27 -0.25 -11.51
CA TYR A 105 13.41 -0.20 -10.06
C TYR A 105 12.91 1.10 -9.45
N ASP A 106 12.75 2.15 -10.26
CA ASP A 106 12.67 3.53 -9.79
C ASP A 106 11.44 4.28 -10.30
N GLY A 107 10.81 3.82 -11.38
CA GLY A 107 9.56 4.35 -11.88
C GLY A 107 8.37 3.96 -11.01
N GLU A 108 7.46 4.91 -10.78
CA GLU A 108 6.17 4.61 -10.17
C GLU A 108 5.34 3.73 -11.12
N PRO A 109 4.89 2.55 -10.70
CA PRO A 109 4.01 1.73 -11.52
C PRO A 109 2.73 2.46 -11.88
N ASP A 110 2.35 2.41 -13.17
CA ASP A 110 1.01 2.78 -13.61
C ASP A 110 0.00 1.71 -13.18
N ALA A 111 -0.36 1.74 -11.90
CA ALA A 111 -1.19 0.75 -11.23
C ALA A 111 -2.16 1.44 -10.27
N VAL A 112 -3.41 1.62 -10.74
CA VAL A 112 -4.46 2.34 -10.00
C VAL A 112 -4.82 1.63 -8.67
N SER A 113 -4.58 0.33 -8.55
CA SER A 113 -4.90 -0.47 -7.37
C SER A 113 -3.81 -0.44 -6.28
N PHE A 114 -2.62 0.09 -6.54
CA PHE A 114 -1.53 0.08 -5.57
C PHE A 114 -1.66 1.25 -4.59
N THR A 115 -1.91 0.95 -3.31
CA THR A 115 -2.03 1.93 -2.23
C THR A 115 -0.68 2.15 -1.55
N PRO A 116 -0.48 3.28 -0.83
CA PRO A 116 0.71 3.50 -0.01
C PRO A 116 1.04 2.34 0.95
N GLU A 117 0.03 1.70 1.52
CA GLU A 117 0.18 0.55 2.43
C GLU A 117 0.77 -0.66 1.71
N HIS A 118 0.37 -0.93 0.46
CA HIS A 118 0.97 -1.99 -0.36
C HIS A 118 2.47 -1.74 -0.57
N TYR A 119 2.87 -0.48 -0.83
CA TYR A 119 4.28 -0.14 -0.99
C TYR A 119 5.08 -0.28 0.31
N ALA A 120 4.51 0.06 1.47
CA ALA A 120 5.17 -0.15 2.75
C ALA A 120 5.38 -1.64 3.04
N GLN A 121 4.36 -2.47 2.80
CA GLN A 121 4.48 -3.93 2.93
C GLN A 121 5.52 -4.51 1.96
N ASP A 122 5.57 -4.01 0.73
CA ASP A 122 6.57 -4.42 -0.24
C ASP A 122 8.00 -4.08 0.22
N LEU A 123 8.22 -2.89 0.80
CA LEU A 123 9.51 -2.51 1.36
C LEU A 123 9.90 -3.31 2.61
N GLN A 124 8.93 -3.73 3.43
CA GLN A 124 9.22 -4.65 4.53
C GLN A 124 9.73 -6.01 4.02
N TYR A 125 9.21 -6.47 2.87
CA TYR A 125 9.59 -7.75 2.28
C TYR A 125 10.86 -7.67 1.41
N PHE A 126 11.02 -6.58 0.66
CA PHE A 126 12.17 -6.26 -0.18
C PHE A 126 12.79 -4.92 0.27
N PRO A 127 13.53 -4.92 1.39
CA PRO A 127 14.12 -3.70 1.94
C PRO A 127 15.01 -2.96 0.94
N ARG A 128 14.98 -1.63 1.07
CA ARG A 128 15.85 -0.70 0.36
C ARG A 128 16.56 0.19 1.36
N ALA A 129 17.83 0.49 1.11
CA ALA A 129 18.53 1.56 1.78
C ALA A 129 17.86 2.89 1.44
N GLU A 130 17.88 3.84 2.37
CA GLU A 130 17.13 5.08 2.25
C GLU A 130 17.48 5.82 0.95
N GLU A 131 18.75 5.85 0.54
CA GLU A 131 19.21 6.46 -0.72
C GLU A 131 18.59 5.85 -2.00
N HIS A 132 18.18 4.58 -1.95
CA HIS A 132 17.58 3.82 -3.04
C HIS A 132 16.05 3.81 -3.02
N VAL A 133 15.43 4.54 -2.09
CA VAL A 133 13.98 4.79 -2.09
C VAL A 133 13.68 5.98 -3.01
N PRO A 134 12.95 5.80 -4.14
CA PRO A 134 12.61 6.89 -5.03
C PRO A 134 11.76 7.98 -4.36
N ASN A 135 11.89 9.22 -4.83
CA ASN A 135 11.18 10.36 -4.21
C ASN A 135 9.65 10.25 -4.25
N TRP A 136 9.07 9.61 -5.28
CA TRP A 136 7.63 9.37 -5.32
C TRP A 136 7.20 8.38 -4.23
N LEU A 137 8.02 7.37 -3.97
CA LEU A 137 7.75 6.35 -2.96
C LEU A 137 7.89 6.96 -1.56
N ARG A 138 8.97 7.71 -1.30
CA ARG A 138 9.15 8.46 -0.04
C ARG A 138 7.91 9.31 0.28
N ARG A 139 7.41 10.08 -0.69
CA ARG A 139 6.20 10.91 -0.50
C ARG A 139 4.94 10.11 -0.14
N LYS A 140 4.75 8.91 -0.71
CA LYS A 140 3.61 8.05 -0.36
C LYS A 140 3.75 7.51 1.06
N LEU A 141 4.95 7.03 1.41
CA LEU A 141 5.24 6.50 2.74
C LEU A 141 5.16 7.58 3.83
N ASP A 142 5.68 8.77 3.54
CA ASP A 142 5.57 9.96 4.39
C ASP A 142 4.13 10.46 4.56
N GLY A 143 3.17 9.93 3.80
CA GLY A 143 1.74 10.20 3.97
C GLY A 143 0.99 9.09 4.72
N LEU A 144 1.65 7.97 5.03
CA LEU A 144 1.00 6.85 5.75
C LEU A 144 0.65 7.26 7.17
N PRO A 145 -0.54 6.86 7.66
CA PRO A 145 -0.86 6.99 9.06
C PRO A 145 0.15 6.25 9.95
N ASN A 146 0.56 6.89 11.04
CA ASN A 146 1.33 6.25 12.10
C ASN A 146 0.51 6.12 13.39
N VAL A 147 -0.74 6.57 13.38
CA VAL A 147 -1.72 6.36 14.45
C VAL A 147 -3.01 5.83 13.83
N TYR A 148 -3.53 4.76 14.42
CA TYR A 148 -4.85 4.21 14.15
C TYR A 148 -5.59 4.07 15.46
N GLY A 149 -6.81 4.58 15.56
CA GLY A 149 -7.56 4.52 16.80
C GLY A 149 -9.06 4.61 16.60
N GLY A 150 -9.77 4.57 17.72
CA GLY A 150 -11.21 4.66 17.74
C GLY A 150 -11.73 5.30 19.02
N VAL A 151 -12.86 5.98 18.88
CA VAL A 151 -13.74 6.37 19.98
C VAL A 151 -14.79 5.28 20.13
N TYR A 152 -14.68 4.53 21.22
CA TYR A 152 -15.53 3.39 21.53
C TYR A 152 -16.72 3.81 22.39
N LEU A 153 -17.80 3.03 22.32
CA LEU A 153 -18.83 3.06 23.35
C LEU A 153 -18.27 2.54 24.67
N ASP A 154 -18.79 3.03 25.79
CA ASP A 154 -18.57 2.41 27.08
C ASP A 154 -19.12 0.98 27.06
N VAL A 155 -18.45 0.03 27.72
CA VAL A 155 -18.88 -1.37 27.76
C VAL A 155 -20.21 -1.51 28.53
N ASP A 156 -20.45 -0.60 29.48
CA ASP A 156 -21.69 -0.49 30.26
C ASP A 156 -22.70 0.51 29.68
N ALA A 157 -22.46 0.98 28.44
CA ALA A 157 -23.41 1.79 27.71
C ALA A 157 -24.78 1.10 27.70
N ARG A 158 -25.75 1.65 28.44
CA ARG A 158 -27.16 1.25 28.31
C ARG A 158 -27.59 1.49 26.87
N GLU A 159 -28.56 0.70 26.37
CA GLU A 159 -29.22 0.99 25.10
C GLU A 159 -29.57 2.49 25.03
N GLY A 160 -28.94 3.21 24.09
CA GLY A 160 -29.08 4.66 23.93
C GLY A 160 -27.86 5.53 24.29
N THR A 161 -26.77 4.97 24.81
CA THR A 161 -25.49 5.72 24.91
C THR A 161 -24.87 5.75 23.51
N SER A 162 -24.86 6.92 22.87
CA SER A 162 -24.37 7.08 21.49
C SER A 162 -22.89 7.41 21.48
N THR A 163 -22.16 6.91 20.47
CA THR A 163 -20.88 7.50 20.07
C THR A 163 -21.12 8.96 19.73
N PRO A 164 -20.14 9.86 19.97
CA PRO A 164 -20.31 11.24 19.53
C PRO A 164 -20.57 11.25 18.02
N SER A 165 -21.39 12.18 17.57
CA SER A 165 -21.54 12.45 16.14
C SER A 165 -20.26 13.10 15.59
N LEU A 166 -20.05 13.02 14.27
CA LEU A 166 -18.94 13.73 13.63
C LEU A 166 -18.99 15.25 13.87
N GLY A 167 -20.19 15.82 14.01
CA GLY A 167 -20.37 17.23 14.37
C GLY A 167 -19.86 17.55 15.78
N GLU A 168 -20.21 16.72 16.76
CA GLU A 168 -19.71 16.87 18.14
C GLU A 168 -18.19 16.69 18.22
N VAL A 169 -17.62 15.74 17.46
CA VAL A 169 -16.17 15.59 17.34
C VAL A 169 -15.53 16.86 16.79
N ALA A 170 -16.09 17.42 15.72
CA ALA A 170 -15.56 18.62 15.08
C ALA A 170 -15.59 19.84 16.02
N GLU A 171 -16.71 20.07 16.71
CA GLU A 171 -16.87 21.17 17.67
C GLU A 171 -15.88 21.02 18.83
N THR A 172 -15.72 19.81 19.35
CA THR A 172 -14.83 19.51 20.47
C THR A 172 -13.35 19.72 20.09
N LEU A 173 -12.93 19.21 18.92
CA LEU A 173 -11.57 19.40 18.44
C LEU A 173 -11.28 20.86 18.07
N ALA A 174 -12.25 21.58 17.49
CA ALA A 174 -12.14 23.01 17.22
C ALA A 174 -11.96 23.83 18.52
N ALA A 175 -12.70 23.48 19.58
CA ALA A 175 -12.53 24.11 20.90
C ALA A 175 -11.14 23.83 21.51
N ALA A 176 -10.51 22.71 21.15
CA ALA A 176 -9.14 22.37 21.50
C ALA A 176 -8.08 22.99 20.56
N GLY A 177 -8.48 23.85 19.62
CA GLY A 177 -7.58 24.56 18.72
C GLY A 177 -7.15 23.77 17.47
N TRP A 178 -7.86 22.70 17.13
CA TRP A 178 -7.63 21.96 15.89
C TRP A 178 -8.42 22.57 14.73
N ASP A 179 -7.79 22.64 13.56
CA ASP A 179 -8.52 22.93 12.33
C ASP A 179 -9.35 21.72 11.92
N SER A 180 -10.57 21.95 11.42
CA SER A 180 -11.46 20.91 10.91
C SER A 180 -11.93 21.23 9.51
N ARG A 181 -12.03 20.20 8.66
CA ARG A 181 -12.50 20.31 7.27
C ARG A 181 -13.09 18.98 6.81
N PRO A 182 -13.87 18.95 5.72
CA PRO A 182 -14.23 17.71 5.06
C PRO A 182 -12.99 16.92 4.61
N ASP A 183 -13.03 15.59 4.71
CA ASP A 183 -11.99 14.73 4.17
C ASP A 183 -12.08 14.65 2.63
N ASP A 184 -10.94 14.78 1.96
CA ASP A 184 -10.89 14.81 0.49
C ASP A 184 -10.99 13.40 -0.13
N ARG A 185 -10.69 12.35 0.65
CA ARG A 185 -10.65 10.94 0.22
C ARG A 185 -11.96 10.23 0.51
N PHE A 186 -12.57 10.50 1.65
CA PHE A 186 -13.78 9.81 2.13
C PHE A 186 -14.94 10.77 2.30
N ARG A 187 -15.89 10.72 1.36
CA ARG A 187 -17.09 11.56 1.38
C ARG A 187 -17.86 11.34 2.69
N GLY A 188 -18.11 12.43 3.41
CA GLY A 188 -18.88 12.42 4.66
C GLY A 188 -18.02 12.30 5.92
N GLU A 189 -16.72 12.07 5.76
CA GLU A 189 -15.75 12.07 6.85
C GLU A 189 -15.11 13.45 7.03
N LEU A 190 -14.41 13.63 8.15
CA LEU A 190 -13.72 14.86 8.51
C LEU A 190 -12.22 14.62 8.63
N ALA A 191 -11.46 15.65 8.25
CA ALA A 191 -10.04 15.75 8.49
C ALA A 191 -9.77 16.86 9.52
N PHE A 192 -8.87 16.58 10.44
CA PHE A 192 -8.47 17.45 11.53
C PHE A 192 -6.96 17.68 11.50
N SER A 193 -6.49 18.88 11.84
CA SER A 193 -5.06 19.16 11.87
C SER A 193 -4.63 20.18 12.92
N THR A 194 -3.37 20.05 13.32
CA THR A 194 -2.57 21.00 14.08
C THR A 194 -1.19 21.13 13.40
N ASP A 195 -0.26 21.85 14.02
CA ASP A 195 1.15 21.88 13.63
C ASP A 195 1.87 20.52 13.82
N TRP A 196 1.34 19.62 14.66
CA TRP A 196 1.97 18.36 15.05
C TRP A 196 1.16 17.10 14.71
N ALA A 197 -0.08 17.24 14.25
CA ALA A 197 -0.96 16.12 13.94
C ALA A 197 -1.88 16.41 12.76
N ARG A 198 -2.22 15.35 12.02
CA ARG A 198 -3.24 15.30 10.98
C ARG A 198 -4.01 14.00 11.15
N LEU A 199 -5.30 14.06 11.42
CA LEU A 199 -6.17 12.90 11.59
C LEU A 199 -7.32 12.97 10.60
N SER A 200 -7.83 11.83 10.17
CA SER A 200 -9.06 11.70 9.39
C SER A 200 -9.95 10.65 10.03
N THR A 201 -11.26 10.89 10.02
CA THR A 201 -12.24 9.91 10.51
C THR A 201 -12.56 8.87 9.44
N LEU A 202 -12.95 7.69 9.91
CA LEU A 202 -13.52 6.64 9.08
C LEU A 202 -14.63 5.97 9.89
N SER A 203 -15.78 6.62 9.93
CA SER A 203 -16.82 6.34 10.90
C SER A 203 -17.62 5.10 10.53
N ASP A 204 -17.98 4.33 11.55
CA ASP A 204 -18.84 3.16 11.47
C ASP A 204 -20.04 3.37 12.40
N PRO A 205 -21.22 2.77 12.13
CA PRO A 205 -22.37 2.86 13.03
C PRO A 205 -22.09 2.56 14.51
N GLN A 206 -21.04 1.77 14.82
CA GLN A 206 -20.72 1.37 16.20
C GLN A 206 -19.58 2.16 16.85
N LEU A 207 -18.74 2.84 16.06
CA LEU A 207 -17.57 3.58 16.56
C LEU A 207 -17.02 4.57 15.54
N ILE A 208 -16.42 5.66 16.01
CA ILE A 208 -15.67 6.57 15.13
C ILE A 208 -14.23 6.09 15.09
N ARG A 209 -13.78 5.58 13.94
CA ARG A 209 -12.34 5.33 13.73
C ARG A 209 -11.68 6.63 13.33
N PHE A 210 -10.42 6.76 13.70
CA PHE A 210 -9.54 7.77 13.15
C PHE A 210 -8.21 7.14 12.77
N ALA A 211 -7.60 7.69 11.74
CA ALA A 211 -6.24 7.36 11.36
C ALA A 211 -5.54 8.63 10.91
N GLY A 212 -4.24 8.71 11.13
CA GLY A 212 -3.46 9.79 10.58
C GLY A 212 -2.04 9.84 11.10
N GLN A 213 -1.44 11.02 10.97
CA GLN A 213 -0.05 11.26 11.26
C GLN A 213 0.08 12.15 12.49
N VAL A 214 0.89 11.72 13.44
CA VAL A 214 1.11 12.40 14.70
C VAL A 214 2.59 12.34 15.01
N GLU A 215 3.19 13.47 15.38
CA GLU A 215 4.57 13.49 15.89
C GLU A 215 4.76 12.44 17.01
N PRO A 216 5.70 11.48 16.88
CA PRO A 216 5.80 10.37 17.81
C PRO A 216 5.95 10.76 19.28
N GLN A 217 6.59 11.90 19.56
CA GLN A 217 6.78 12.41 20.91
C GLN A 217 5.48 12.92 21.56
N ARG A 218 4.42 13.13 20.78
CA ARG A 218 3.13 13.70 21.21
C ARG A 218 1.98 12.71 21.18
N TRP A 219 2.24 11.41 20.98
CA TRP A 219 1.20 10.39 21.06
C TRP A 219 0.48 10.37 22.41
N GLU A 220 1.20 10.53 23.52
CA GLU A 220 0.59 10.56 24.86
C GLU A 220 -0.26 11.82 25.09
N GLU A 221 0.17 12.94 24.51
CA GLU A 221 -0.60 14.18 24.52
C GLU A 221 -1.92 14.02 23.75
N LEU A 222 -1.88 13.41 22.55
CA LEU A 222 -3.09 13.11 21.80
C LEU A 222 -4.04 12.20 22.57
N HIS A 223 -3.53 11.09 23.13
CA HIS A 223 -4.35 10.15 23.89
C HIS A 223 -5.04 10.82 25.08
N THR A 224 -4.28 11.63 25.83
CA THR A 224 -4.76 12.37 27.00
C THR A 224 -5.82 13.40 26.60
N LEU A 225 -5.57 14.14 25.52
CA LEU A 225 -6.51 15.13 24.99
C LEU A 225 -7.85 14.47 24.63
N LEU A 226 -7.82 13.40 23.84
CA LEU A 226 -9.02 12.73 23.35
C LEU A 226 -9.83 12.09 24.50
N ASN A 227 -9.18 11.45 25.48
CA ASN A 227 -9.88 10.94 26.68
C ASN A 227 -10.39 12.07 27.58
N GLY A 228 -9.71 13.23 27.59
CA GLY A 228 -10.11 14.42 28.34
C GLY A 228 -11.48 14.98 27.91
N PHE A 229 -11.96 14.63 26.72
CA PHE A 229 -13.30 14.97 26.24
C PHE A 229 -14.41 14.06 26.81
N GLY A 230 -14.06 13.09 27.67
CA GLY A 230 -14.99 12.09 28.19
C GLY A 230 -15.26 10.94 27.21
N TRP A 231 -14.41 10.77 26.19
CA TRP A 231 -14.50 9.69 25.21
C TRP A 231 -13.69 8.47 25.68
N ASN A 232 -14.14 7.27 25.32
CA ASN A 232 -13.40 6.03 25.54
C ASN A 232 -12.47 5.77 24.34
N VAL A 233 -11.19 6.13 24.44
CA VAL A 233 -10.28 6.14 23.27
C VAL A 233 -9.18 5.09 23.41
N GLY A 234 -9.13 4.22 22.40
CA GLY A 234 -8.01 3.31 22.16
C GLY A 234 -7.29 3.67 20.87
N MET A 235 -5.95 3.52 20.85
CA MET A 235 -5.16 3.73 19.63
C MET A 235 -3.85 2.94 19.63
N SER A 236 -3.42 2.55 18.43
CA SER A 236 -2.16 1.90 18.14
C SER A 236 -1.28 2.88 17.36
N CYS A 237 -0.02 2.99 17.78
CA CYS A 237 0.96 3.91 17.27
C CYS A 237 2.14 3.14 16.69
N TYR A 238 2.45 3.42 15.44
CA TYR A 238 3.46 2.73 14.64
C TYR A 238 4.63 3.65 14.36
N GLU A 239 5.78 3.09 14.00
CA GLU A 239 6.84 3.87 13.40
C GLU A 239 6.32 4.55 12.11
N PRO A 240 6.79 5.78 11.81
CA PRO A 240 6.45 6.43 10.54
C PRO A 240 6.71 5.52 9.33
N ARG A 241 6.03 5.81 8.21
CA ARG A 241 6.19 5.04 6.95
C ARG A 241 5.70 3.59 7.01
N GLY A 242 4.77 3.28 7.92
CA GLY A 242 4.19 1.94 8.05
C GLY A 242 5.15 0.93 8.68
N GLY A 243 6.03 1.40 9.58
CA GLY A 243 6.92 0.53 10.33
C GLY A 243 6.21 -0.19 11.49
N ASP A 244 7.00 -0.70 12.43
CA ASP A 244 6.50 -1.59 13.48
C ASP A 244 5.60 -0.89 14.51
N LEU A 245 4.78 -1.66 15.21
CA LEU A 245 4.00 -1.16 16.36
C LEU A 245 4.96 -0.73 17.48
N VAL A 246 4.89 0.54 17.87
CA VAL A 246 5.74 1.12 18.91
C VAL A 246 5.00 1.20 20.25
N ARG A 247 3.72 1.61 20.21
CA ARG A 247 2.92 1.82 21.42
C ARG A 247 1.46 1.49 21.18
N GLU A 248 0.85 0.86 22.15
CA GLU A 248 -0.59 0.61 22.17
C GLU A 248 -1.20 1.28 23.41
N PHE A 249 -2.26 2.04 23.17
CA PHE A 249 -3.13 2.60 24.19
C PHE A 249 -4.45 1.83 24.11
N PRO A 250 -4.66 0.81 24.94
CA PRO A 250 -5.92 0.09 24.93
C PRO A 250 -7.04 1.05 25.37
N PRO A 251 -8.27 0.88 24.86
CA PRO A 251 -9.40 1.60 25.41
C PRO A 251 -9.50 1.26 26.91
N PRO A 252 -9.78 2.23 27.80
CA PRO A 252 -10.14 1.95 29.18
C PRO A 252 -11.13 0.79 29.27
N ARG A 253 -10.68 -0.35 29.82
CA ARG A 253 -11.57 -1.44 30.24
C ARG A 253 -12.00 -1.15 31.67
N ASP A 254 -13.26 -1.43 31.98
CA ASP A 254 -13.76 -1.37 33.34
C ASP A 254 -12.84 -2.17 34.28
N THR A 255 -12.14 -1.45 35.16
CA THR A 255 -11.48 -2.06 36.32
C THR A 255 -12.58 -2.25 37.36
N GLY A 256 -13.41 -3.27 37.15
CA GLY A 256 -14.57 -3.56 37.98
C GLY A 256 -14.28 -3.32 39.46
N ARG A 257 -14.94 -2.28 40.00
CA ARG A 257 -14.96 -1.93 41.42
C ARG A 257 -16.38 -1.87 41.91
#